data_AF-A0A3P7LQB1-F1
#
_entry.id   AF-A0A3P7LQB1-F1
#
_cell.length_a   1.000
_cell.length_b   1.000
_cell.length_c   1.000
_cell.angle_alpha   90.00
_cell.angle_beta   90.00
_cell.angle_gamma   90.00
#
_symmetry.space_group_name_H-M   'P 1'
#
loop_
_entity.id
_entity.type
_entity.pdbx_description
1 polymer ?
#
loop_
_entity_poly.entity_id
_entity_poly.type
_entity_poly.pdbx_seq_one_letter_code
_entity_poly.pdbx_strand_id
1 'polypeptide(L)'
;MCSQKTQKNIFLRFLGSFFHAFANRLIHLGQQNGDRRKWIHLFETVNAIFFFASLTDFIESGSTAQFKSKMDESLDFFLFLLNSVCLSKKDIIIFFTKMDLLPEVFEKTSVQSVYENYEGIYTANVGKPL
;
A
#
# COMPACT_ATOMS: atom_id res chain seq x y z
N MET A 1 -12.73 -17.55 11.23
CA MET A 1 -11.78 -16.87 12.14
C MET A 1 -10.38 -17.52 12.23
N CYS A 2 -10.23 -18.84 12.08
CA CYS A 2 -8.91 -19.51 12.18
C CYS A 2 -7.97 -19.26 10.96
N SER A 3 -8.52 -19.10 9.75
CA SER A 3 -7.72 -18.92 8.52
C SER A 3 -6.99 -17.57 8.42
N GLN A 4 -7.64 -16.47 8.80
CA GLN A 4 -7.05 -15.11 8.70
C GLN A 4 -5.89 -14.88 9.68
N LYS A 5 -5.93 -15.47 10.90
CA LYS A 5 -4.83 -15.37 11.88
C LYS A 5 -3.58 -16.08 11.39
N THR A 6 -3.73 -17.23 10.74
CA THR A 6 -2.63 -18.04 10.21
C THR A 6 -2.01 -17.40 8.97
N GLN A 7 -2.81 -16.86 8.05
CA GLN A 7 -2.34 -16.10 6.89
C GLN A 7 -1.58 -14.81 7.29
N LYS A 8 -2.10 -14.04 8.25
CA LYS A 8 -1.40 -12.86 8.80
C LYS A 8 -0.07 -13.24 9.45
N ASN A 9 -0.01 -14.34 10.20
CA ASN A 9 1.23 -14.82 10.81
C ASN A 9 2.26 -15.31 9.78
N ILE A 10 1.82 -15.94 8.69
CA ILE A 10 2.72 -16.38 7.60
C ILE A 10 3.21 -15.17 6.80
N PHE A 11 2.34 -14.22 6.47
CA PHE A 11 2.72 -12.98 5.78
C PHE A 11 3.70 -12.15 6.61
N LEU A 12 3.45 -11.99 7.91
CA LEU A 12 4.37 -11.29 8.82
C LEU A 12 5.71 -12.04 8.98
N ARG A 13 5.71 -13.38 8.96
CA ARG A 13 6.95 -14.17 8.98
C ARG A 13 7.72 -14.11 7.66
N PHE A 14 7.02 -14.11 6.53
CA PHE A 14 7.61 -13.98 5.20
C PHE A 14 8.20 -12.58 5.03
N LEU A 15 7.45 -11.52 5.38
CA LEU A 15 7.96 -10.16 5.42
C LEU A 15 9.10 -10.00 6.42
N GLY A 16 9.02 -10.63 7.59
CA GLY A 16 10.11 -10.63 8.56
C GLY A 16 11.40 -11.22 7.98
N SER A 17 11.30 -12.39 7.32
CA SER A 17 12.45 -13.06 6.70
C SER A 17 12.94 -12.31 5.45
N PHE A 18 12.02 -11.81 4.62
CA PHE A 18 12.31 -11.01 3.44
C PHE A 18 13.02 -9.71 3.83
N PHE A 19 12.51 -8.97 4.82
CA PHE A 19 13.15 -7.74 5.28
C PHE A 19 14.47 -8.00 5.99
N HIS A 20 14.59 -9.10 6.75
CA HIS A 20 15.88 -9.46 7.34
C HIS A 20 16.92 -9.81 6.26
N ALA A 21 16.49 -10.43 5.16
CA ALA A 21 17.36 -10.74 4.02
C ALA A 21 17.70 -9.50 3.17
N PHE A 22 16.79 -8.52 3.08
CA PHE A 22 16.93 -7.35 2.20
C PHE A 22 17.42 -6.07 2.91
N ALA A 23 17.29 -5.97 4.24
CA ALA A 23 17.54 -4.72 4.96
C ALA A 23 18.22 -4.94 6.31
N ASN A 24 19.42 -4.37 6.44
CA ASN A 24 20.14 -4.29 7.72
C ASN A 24 19.51 -3.28 8.69
N ARG A 25 18.69 -2.36 8.19
CA ARG A 25 17.97 -1.35 8.98
C ARG A 25 16.64 -1.01 8.32
N LEU A 26 15.55 -1.16 9.07
CA LEU A 26 14.23 -0.70 8.67
C LEU A 26 13.91 0.63 9.36
N ILE A 27 13.37 1.57 8.60
CA ILE A 27 12.89 2.84 9.12
C ILE A 27 11.37 2.86 8.93
N HIS A 28 10.63 2.81 10.03
CA HIS A 28 9.18 2.90 9.98
C HIS A 28 8.75 4.35 9.85
N LEU A 29 8.26 4.68 8.66
CA LEU A 29 7.68 5.98 8.37
C LEU A 29 6.20 5.90 8.75
N GLY A 30 5.87 6.45 9.92
CA GLY A 30 4.51 6.44 10.44
C GLY A 30 3.59 7.37 9.66
N GLN A 31 2.33 6.97 9.55
CA GLN A 31 1.22 7.75 8.97
C GLN A 31 0.71 8.80 9.98
N GLN A 32 1.59 9.50 10.68
CA GLN A 32 1.19 10.62 11.54
C GLN A 32 1.52 11.95 10.84
N ASN A 33 0.50 12.80 10.75
CA ASN A 33 0.43 14.07 10.01
C ASN A 33 1.35 15.19 10.53
N GLY A 34 2.52 14.86 11.10
CA GLY A 34 3.35 15.80 11.84
C GLY A 34 4.31 16.65 10.99
N ASP A 35 5.02 16.08 10.01
CA ASP A 35 5.91 16.87 9.13
C ASP A 35 6.51 15.95 8.07
N ARG A 36 5.99 15.97 6.83
CA ARG A 36 6.65 15.38 5.65
C ARG A 36 8.15 15.75 5.59
N ARG A 37 8.47 16.97 6.05
CA ARG A 37 9.84 17.54 6.14
C ARG A 37 10.80 16.77 7.05
N LYS A 38 10.33 16.12 8.12
CA LYS A 38 11.23 15.48 9.11
C LYS A 38 11.91 14.21 8.60
N TRP A 39 11.33 13.55 7.60
CA TRP A 39 11.75 12.23 7.11
C TRP A 39 12.29 12.28 5.68
N ILE A 40 12.06 13.37 4.94
CA ILE A 40 12.66 13.57 3.61
C ILE A 40 14.19 13.43 3.66
N HIS A 41 14.84 13.92 4.71
CA HIS A 41 16.30 13.78 4.88
C HIS A 41 16.76 12.32 5.02
N LEU A 42 15.88 11.40 5.43
CA LEU A 42 16.20 9.97 5.53
C LEU A 42 16.25 9.30 4.15
N PHE A 43 15.63 9.89 3.13
CA PHE A 43 15.55 9.32 1.78
C PHE A 43 16.90 9.18 1.09
N GLU A 44 17.88 10.02 1.44
CA GLU A 44 19.25 9.88 0.93
C GLU A 44 19.92 8.61 1.46
N THR A 45 19.58 8.21 2.68
CA THR A 45 20.25 7.13 3.44
C THR A 45 19.67 5.73 3.22
N VAL A 46 18.49 5.62 2.60
CA VAL A 46 17.85 4.33 2.35
C VAL A 46 18.30 3.75 1.00
N ASN A 47 18.33 2.42 0.88
CA ASN A 47 18.63 1.76 -0.40
C ASN A 47 17.38 1.55 -1.25
N ALA A 48 16.24 1.29 -0.61
CA ALA A 48 14.96 1.05 -1.25
C ALA A 48 13.80 1.54 -0.36
N ILE A 49 12.63 1.71 -0.96
CA ILE A 49 11.38 2.02 -0.27
C ILE A 49 10.45 0.82 -0.38
N PHE A 50 9.86 0.45 0.75
CA PHE A 50 8.73 -0.46 0.80
C PHE A 50 7.45 0.35 1.00
N PHE A 51 6.60 0.40 -0.02
CA PHE A 51 5.34 1.14 0.02
C PHE A 51 4.18 0.16 0.19
N PHE A 52 3.35 0.36 1.22
CA PHE A 52 2.21 -0.50 1.49
C PHE A 52 0.92 0.23 1.08
N ALA A 53 0.20 -0.32 0.10
CA ALA A 53 -1.08 0.20 -0.36
C ALA A 53 -2.18 -0.83 -0.04
N SER A 54 -3.26 -0.41 0.59
CA SER A 54 -4.39 -1.30 0.85
C SER A 54 -5.38 -1.28 -0.30
N LEU A 55 -5.72 -2.46 -0.81
CA LEU A 55 -6.62 -2.62 -1.95
C LEU A 55 -8.07 -2.26 -1.61
N THR A 56 -8.41 -2.12 -0.33
CA THR A 56 -9.74 -1.71 0.11
C THR A 56 -9.83 -0.23 0.45
N ASP A 57 -8.76 0.55 0.30
CA ASP A 57 -8.78 1.95 0.74
C ASP A 57 -9.65 2.86 -0.14
N PHE A 58 -10.09 2.39 -1.32
CA PHE A 58 -10.99 3.15 -2.19
C PHE A 58 -12.40 3.32 -1.60
N ILE A 59 -12.82 2.44 -0.69
CA ILE A 59 -14.13 2.54 -0.02
C ILE A 59 -14.09 3.38 1.26
N GLU A 60 -12.91 3.69 1.78
CA GLU A 60 -12.73 4.48 2.99
C GLU A 60 -12.53 5.96 2.63
N SER A 61 -13.27 6.87 3.25
CA SER A 61 -13.10 8.31 3.03
C SER A 61 -11.69 8.78 3.44
N GLY A 62 -11.14 9.71 2.65
CA GLY A 62 -9.83 10.30 2.92
C GLY A 62 -9.78 11.03 4.26
N SER A 63 -8.57 11.18 4.81
CA SER A 63 -8.38 11.83 6.13
C SER A 63 -8.63 13.35 6.09
N THR A 64 -8.68 13.94 4.90
CA THR A 64 -8.86 15.36 4.65
C THR A 64 -9.85 15.57 3.52
N ALA A 65 -10.56 16.71 3.51
CA ALA A 65 -11.61 17.00 2.54
C ALA A 65 -11.13 17.08 1.06
N GLN A 66 -9.82 17.18 0.83
CA GLN A 66 -9.23 17.19 -0.51
C GLN A 66 -9.20 15.80 -1.17
N PHE A 67 -9.27 14.71 -0.38
CA PHE A 67 -9.20 13.35 -0.89
C PHE A 67 -10.57 12.67 -0.79
N LYS A 68 -11.06 12.14 -1.92
CA LYS A 68 -12.34 11.39 -1.93
C LYS A 68 -12.20 10.10 -1.13
N SER A 69 -11.09 9.40 -1.31
CA SER A 69 -10.79 8.15 -0.61
C SER A 69 -9.39 8.14 0.02
N LYS A 70 -9.14 7.21 0.94
CA LYS A 70 -7.79 6.93 1.45
C LYS A 70 -6.85 6.42 0.35
N MET A 71 -7.40 5.76 -0.68
CA MET A 71 -6.61 5.36 -1.84
C MET A 71 -6.07 6.57 -2.59
N ASP A 72 -6.87 7.64 -2.75
CA ASP A 72 -6.40 8.88 -3.38
C ASP A 72 -5.33 9.58 -2.54
N GLU A 73 -5.49 9.59 -1.22
CA GLU A 73 -4.49 10.12 -0.28
C GLU A 73 -3.17 9.33 -0.37
N SER A 74 -3.26 8.00 -0.45
CA SER A 74 -2.10 7.11 -0.63
C SER A 74 -1.42 7.34 -1.98
N LEU A 75 -2.20 7.52 -3.05
CA LEU A 75 -1.70 7.79 -4.39
C LEU A 75 -1.00 9.15 -4.48
N ASP A 76 -1.58 10.21 -3.91
CA ASP A 76 -0.94 11.53 -3.82
C ASP A 76 0.42 11.44 -3.11
N PHE A 77 0.46 10.73 -1.99
CA PHE A 77 1.70 10.54 -1.25
C PHE A 77 2.71 9.70 -2.03
N PHE A 78 2.26 8.67 -2.76
CA PHE A 78 3.12 7.86 -3.62
C PHE A 78 3.72 8.69 -4.77
N LEU A 79 2.92 9.52 -5.44
CA LEU A 79 3.40 10.45 -6.47
C LEU A 79 4.39 11.46 -5.91
N PHE A 80 4.17 11.95 -4.69
CA PHE A 80 5.13 12.80 -4.00
C PHE A 80 6.49 12.09 -3.79
N LEU A 81 6.49 10.80 -3.43
CA LEU A 81 7.72 10.01 -3.32
C LEU A 81 8.42 9.86 -4.68
N LEU A 82 7.66 9.54 -5.74
CA LEU A 82 8.20 9.38 -7.10
C LEU A 82 8.84 10.66 -7.63
N ASN A 83 8.28 11.82 -7.30
CA ASN A 83 8.81 13.12 -7.72
C ASN A 83 10.02 13.60 -6.89
N SER A 84 10.45 12.84 -5.88
CA SER A 84 11.61 13.21 -5.06
C SER A 84 12.92 12.89 -5.78
N VAL A 85 13.76 13.91 -5.98
CA VAL A 85 15.11 13.74 -6.55
C VAL A 85 15.96 12.76 -5.74
N CYS A 86 15.81 12.74 -4.41
CA CYS A 86 16.52 11.83 -3.51
C CYS A 86 16.18 10.35 -3.76
N LEU A 87 15.02 10.08 -4.36
CA LEU A 87 14.49 8.75 -4.64
C LEU A 87 14.63 8.33 -6.10
N SER A 88 15.09 9.22 -6.98
CA SER A 88 15.22 8.98 -8.43
C SER A 88 16.04 7.74 -8.82
N LYS A 89 16.94 7.27 -7.95
CA LYS A 89 17.80 6.09 -8.17
C LYS A 89 17.53 4.96 -7.17
N LYS A 90 16.48 5.07 -6.35
CA LYS A 90 16.15 4.09 -5.30
C LYS A 90 15.07 3.15 -5.81
N ASP A 91 15.20 1.88 -5.48
CA ASP A 91 14.16 0.91 -5.81
C ASP A 91 12.93 1.16 -4.94
N ILE A 92 11.75 1.07 -5.55
CA ILE A 92 10.48 1.15 -4.83
C ILE A 92 9.74 -0.16 -5.06
N ILE A 93 9.48 -0.86 -3.96
CA ILE A 93 8.74 -2.11 -3.93
C ILE A 93 7.37 -1.85 -3.30
N ILE A 94 6.31 -2.09 -4.06
CA ILE A 94 4.94 -1.87 -3.63
C ILE A 94 4.33 -3.19 -3.16
N PHE A 95 3.80 -3.20 -1.94
CA PHE A 95 3.00 -4.27 -1.39
C PHE A 95 1.53 -3.87 -1.41
N PHE A 96 0.74 -4.59 -2.22
CA PHE A 96 -0.71 -4.51 -2.15
C PHE A 96 -1.23 -5.40 -1.02
N THR A 97 -1.93 -4.80 -0.07
CA THR A 97 -2.43 -5.45 1.14
C THR A 97 -3.95 -5.59 1.13
N LYS A 98 -4.48 -6.41 2.04
CA LYS A 98 -5.92 -6.71 2.17
C LYS A 98 -6.56 -7.33 0.91
N MET A 99 -5.76 -8.01 0.08
CA MET A 99 -6.26 -8.73 -1.09
C MET A 99 -7.31 -9.79 -0.72
N ASP A 100 -7.18 -10.37 0.47
CA ASP A 100 -8.12 -11.34 1.05
C ASP A 100 -9.52 -10.77 1.29
N LEU A 101 -9.65 -9.45 1.41
CA LEU A 101 -10.92 -8.76 1.62
C LEU A 101 -11.60 -8.33 0.32
N LEU A 102 -10.89 -8.36 -0.82
CA LEU A 102 -11.46 -7.92 -2.10
C LEU A 102 -12.76 -8.64 -2.51
N PRO A 103 -12.91 -9.96 -2.31
CA PRO A 103 -14.16 -10.64 -2.64
C PRO A 103 -15.35 -10.06 -1.87
N GLU A 104 -15.22 -9.87 -0.55
CA GLU A 104 -16.29 -9.31 0.29
C GLU A 104 -16.58 -7.85 -0.06
N VAL A 105 -15.54 -7.08 -0.42
CA VAL A 105 -15.72 -5.68 -0.86
C VAL A 105 -16.50 -5.60 -2.16
N PHE A 106 -16.16 -6.44 -3.15
CA PHE A 106 -16.84 -6.45 -4.45
C PHE A 106 -18.26 -7.01 -4.41
N GLU A 107 -18.62 -7.79 -3.39
CA GLU A 107 -20.03 -8.15 -3.13
C GLU A 107 -20.87 -6.94 -2.69
N LYS A 108 -20.27 -5.96 -2.03
CA LYS A 108 -21.00 -4.82 -1.42
C LYS A 108 -20.91 -3.53 -2.25
N THR A 109 -19.82 -3.35 -2.98
CA THR A 109 -19.49 -2.11 -3.68
C THR A 109 -18.72 -2.40 -4.97
N SER A 110 -19.01 -1.63 -6.02
CA SER A 110 -18.20 -1.62 -7.25
C SER A 110 -17.14 -0.53 -7.20
N VAL A 111 -16.02 -0.70 -7.90
CA VAL A 111 -15.01 0.38 -8.07
C VAL A 111 -15.63 1.59 -8.77
N GLN A 112 -16.55 1.34 -9.70
CA GLN A 112 -17.28 2.37 -10.45
C GLN A 112 -18.09 3.33 -9.58
N SER A 113 -18.54 2.90 -8.39
CA SER A 113 -19.29 3.79 -7.49
C SER A 113 -18.42 4.90 -6.90
N VAL A 114 -17.09 4.70 -6.89
CA VAL A 114 -16.11 5.68 -6.40
C VAL A 114 -15.39 6.35 -7.59
N TYR A 115 -15.09 5.58 -8.63
CA TYR A 115 -14.37 6.02 -9.81
C TYR A 115 -15.20 5.76 -11.07
N GLU A 116 -16.03 6.75 -11.45
CA GLU A 116 -17.01 6.63 -12.54
C GLU A 116 -16.40 6.19 -13.88
N ASN A 117 -15.15 6.60 -14.16
CA ASN A 117 -14.42 6.26 -15.39
C ASN A 117 -13.70 4.90 -15.34
N TYR A 118 -13.91 4.10 -14.29
CA TYR A 118 -13.28 2.79 -14.17
C TYR A 118 -14.03 1.75 -15.01
N GLU A 119 -13.39 1.25 -16.06
CA GLU A 119 -13.97 0.25 -16.97
C GLU A 119 -13.49 -1.19 -16.69
N GLY A 120 -12.71 -1.37 -15.62
CA GLY A 120 -12.14 -2.67 -15.28
C GLY A 120 -13.18 -3.66 -14.78
N ILE A 121 -13.03 -4.93 -15.17
CA ILE A 121 -13.87 -6.03 -14.70
C ILE A 121 -13.09 -6.79 -13.63
N TYR A 122 -13.67 -6.94 -12.45
CA TYR A 122 -13.12 -7.85 -11.45
C TYR A 122 -13.20 -9.29 -11.98
N THR A 123 -12.04 -9.87 -12.29
CA THR A 123 -11.92 -11.30 -12.57
C THR A 123 -11.34 -11.95 -11.34
N ALA A 124 -12.10 -12.86 -10.73
CA ALA A 124 -11.64 -13.67 -9.61
C ALA A 124 -10.61 -14.70 -10.11
N ASN A 125 -9.41 -14.25 -10.47
CA ASN A 125 -8.27 -15.14 -10.71
C ASN A 125 -7.73 -15.58 -9.34
N VAL A 126 -8.51 -16.42 -8.66
CA VAL A 126 -8.10 -17.10 -7.44
C VAL A 126 -7.13 -18.20 -7.84
N GLY A 127 -5.83 -17.89 -7.84
CA GLY A 127 -4.78 -18.90 -7.69
C GLY A 127 -4.64 -19.93 -8.81
N LYS A 128 -4.76 -19.56 -10.09
CA LYS A 128 -4.02 -20.35 -11.09
C LYS A 128 -2.53 -20.10 -10.83
N PRO A 129 -1.72 -21.15 -10.56
CA PRO A 129 -0.27 -20.99 -10.54
C PRO A 129 0.15 -20.46 -11.91
N LEU A 130 1.14 -19.55 -11.91
CA LEU A 130 1.88 -19.18 -13.11
C LEU A 130 2.48 -20.43 -13.78
#